data_AF-A0AAV3UEP6-F1
#
_entry.id   AF-A0AAV3UEP6-F1
#
_cell.length_a   1.000
_cell.length_b   1.000
_cell.length_c   1.000
_cell.angle_alpha   90.00
_cell.angle_beta   90.00
_cell.angle_gamma   90.00
#
_symmetry.space_group_name_H-M   'P 1'
#
loop_
_entity.id
_entity.type
_entity.pdbx_description
1 polymer ?
#
loop_
_entity_poly.entity_id
_entity_poly.type
_entity_poly.pdbx_seq_one_letter_code
_entity_poly.pdbx_strand_id
1 'polypeptide(L)'
;MSYVIRSKINAVLNRAEDPTETLDYSYEQMRDELQDVKKGIADLTTQKKRLEIQKRNLEENVEKHNGQAREAVKQGREDLARKALEKKKQKMNQIEDLEGQIAQLQNTQDNLVEKKDTLQNRIEEFRTKKESMKARYEAAEANSRVSEAMTGVGDEMEDVSRSIENAEQRTEEMEARAEAMDELHDTGAFDDALSDKDQLDRELEEMRTGGEVDSELDTLKAEMGMEDEPEVEAETQSESDEEDIDLADLEAEVAADETETETEQATEENNS
;
A
#
# COMPACT_ATOMS: atom_id res chain seq x y z
N MET A 1 32.32 -2.00 7.33
CA MET A 1 31.44 -0.99 6.72
C MET A 1 30.36 -1.54 5.78
N SER A 2 30.45 -2.77 5.26
CA SER A 2 29.43 -3.35 4.35
C SER A 2 28.04 -3.59 4.99
N TYR A 3 27.98 -3.84 6.30
CA TYR A 3 26.73 -4.11 7.01
C TYR A 3 25.84 -2.87 7.20
N VAL A 4 26.45 -1.71 7.47
CA VAL A 4 25.71 -0.48 7.79
C VAL A 4 25.00 0.10 6.56
N ILE A 5 25.57 -0.09 5.36
CA ILE A 5 24.93 0.33 4.11
C ILE A 5 23.79 -0.63 3.73
N ARG A 6 24.00 -1.95 3.87
CA ARG A 6 22.94 -2.95 3.62
C ARG A 6 21.76 -2.81 4.59
N SER A 7 22.01 -2.54 5.87
CA SER A 7 20.95 -2.40 6.87
C SER A 7 20.11 -1.14 6.65
N LYS A 8 20.74 -0.04 6.24
CA LYS A 8 20.03 1.21 5.91
C LYS A 8 19.18 1.07 4.65
N ILE A 9 19.69 0.39 3.62
CA ILE A 9 18.92 0.10 2.40
C ILE A 9 17.69 -0.76 2.74
N ASN A 10 17.84 -1.83 3.54
CA ASN A 10 16.70 -2.67 3.95
C ASN A 10 15.68 -1.92 4.81
N ALA A 11 16.12 -1.04 5.72
CA ALA A 11 15.23 -0.27 6.58
C ALA A 11 14.42 0.79 5.80
N VAL A 12 15.00 1.38 4.75
CA VAL A 12 14.29 2.30 3.85
C VAL A 12 13.38 1.53 2.90
N LEU A 13 13.81 0.39 2.35
CA LEU A 13 12.99 -0.48 1.49
C LEU A 13 11.72 -0.99 2.19
N ASN A 14 11.79 -1.29 3.49
CA ASN A 14 10.62 -1.73 4.26
C ASN A 14 9.65 -0.58 4.61
N ARG A 15 10.05 0.67 4.38
CA ARG A 15 9.27 1.89 4.71
C ARG A 15 8.87 2.68 3.46
N ALA A 16 9.51 2.46 2.33
CA ALA A 16 9.20 3.09 1.06
C ALA A 16 7.97 2.42 0.44
N GLU A 17 7.00 3.23 0.03
CA GLU A 17 5.83 2.78 -0.72
C GLU A 17 6.22 2.23 -2.10
N ASP A 18 7.37 2.64 -2.66
CA ASP A 18 7.93 2.08 -3.89
C ASP A 18 9.43 1.66 -3.71
N PRO A 19 9.74 0.35 -3.73
CA PRO A 19 11.10 -0.15 -3.63
C PRO A 19 11.96 0.20 -4.86
N THR A 20 11.37 0.54 -6.00
CA THR A 20 12.09 0.87 -7.23
C THR A 20 12.75 2.25 -7.15
N GLU A 21 12.05 3.26 -6.62
CA GLU A 21 12.59 4.61 -6.42
C GLU A 21 13.78 4.62 -5.45
N THR A 22 13.68 3.85 -4.36
CA THR A 22 14.77 3.73 -3.37
C THR A 22 16.03 3.14 -4.00
N LEU A 23 15.89 2.18 -4.91
CA LEU A 23 17.02 1.58 -5.62
C LEU A 23 17.60 2.54 -6.67
N ASP A 24 16.76 3.32 -7.36
CA ASP A 24 17.22 4.36 -8.29
C ASP A 24 18.04 5.43 -7.55
N TYR A 25 17.52 5.95 -6.44
CA TYR A 25 18.24 6.91 -5.59
C TYR A 25 19.58 6.36 -5.09
N SER A 26 19.60 5.12 -4.59
CA SER A 26 20.82 4.47 -4.11
C SER A 26 21.86 4.32 -5.23
N TYR A 27 21.42 4.02 -6.45
CA TYR A 27 22.29 3.92 -7.61
C TYR A 27 22.92 5.27 -7.97
N GLU A 28 22.15 6.34 -7.95
CA GLU A 28 22.66 7.71 -8.18
C GLU A 28 23.68 8.10 -7.11
N GLN A 29 23.38 7.86 -5.83
CA GLN A 29 24.31 8.15 -4.74
C GLN A 29 25.66 7.45 -4.92
N MET A 30 25.66 6.17 -5.30
CA MET A 30 26.92 5.46 -5.55
C MET A 30 27.68 6.01 -6.76
N ARG A 31 26.99 6.50 -7.80
CA ARG A 31 27.64 7.16 -8.94
C ARG A 31 28.30 8.47 -8.54
N ASP A 32 27.65 9.24 -7.68
CA ASP A 32 28.20 10.48 -7.14
C ASP A 32 29.44 10.21 -6.27
N GLU A 33 29.37 9.20 -5.40
CA GLU A 33 30.54 8.74 -4.63
C GLU A 33 31.71 8.33 -5.54
N LEU A 34 31.44 7.60 -6.62
CA LEU A 34 32.46 7.24 -7.61
C LEU A 34 33.08 8.48 -8.27
N GLN A 35 32.26 9.49 -8.56
CA GLN A 35 32.74 10.75 -9.12
C GLN A 35 33.61 11.51 -8.12
N ASP A 36 33.25 11.54 -6.85
CA ASP A 36 34.04 12.19 -5.81
C ASP A 36 35.37 11.48 -5.54
N VAL A 37 35.40 10.15 -5.58
CA VAL A 37 36.66 9.38 -5.53
C VAL A 37 37.55 9.73 -6.73
N LYS A 38 36.99 9.84 -7.94
CA LYS A 38 37.74 10.25 -9.14
C LYS A 38 38.33 11.66 -9.00
N LYS A 39 37.56 12.62 -8.46
CA LYS A 39 38.06 13.98 -8.16
C LYS A 39 39.20 13.92 -7.14
N GLY A 40 39.04 13.17 -6.05
CA GLY A 40 40.09 13.01 -5.03
C GLY A 40 41.40 12.45 -5.59
N ILE A 41 41.33 11.47 -6.51
CA ILE A 41 42.50 10.93 -7.22
C ILE A 41 43.17 12.01 -8.09
N ALA A 42 42.38 12.84 -8.79
CA ALA A 42 42.90 13.92 -9.62
C ALA A 42 43.60 15.01 -8.77
N ASP A 43 43.01 15.38 -7.63
CA ASP A 43 43.60 16.34 -6.70
C ASP A 43 44.92 15.81 -6.12
N LEU A 44 44.95 14.53 -5.76
CA LEU A 44 46.16 13.87 -5.26
C LEU A 44 47.26 13.82 -6.32
N THR A 45 46.88 13.51 -7.57
CA THR A 45 47.80 13.50 -8.72
C THR A 45 48.41 14.88 -8.94
N THR A 46 47.59 15.93 -8.83
CA THR A 46 48.02 17.33 -8.96
C THR A 46 49.01 17.71 -7.86
N GLN A 47 48.71 17.36 -6.61
CA GLN A 47 49.61 17.58 -5.47
C GLN A 47 50.96 16.86 -5.66
N LYS A 48 50.93 15.58 -6.04
CA LYS A 48 52.13 14.81 -6.35
C LYS A 48 52.96 15.49 -7.45
N LYS A 49 52.31 15.92 -8.53
CA LYS A 49 53.00 16.59 -9.65
C LYS A 49 53.66 17.89 -9.24
N ARG A 50 53.02 18.66 -8.36
CA ARG A 50 53.59 19.89 -7.79
C ARG A 50 54.84 19.60 -6.95
N LEU A 51 54.87 18.50 -6.19
CA LEU A 51 56.07 18.08 -5.45
C LEU A 51 57.18 17.61 -6.39
N GLU A 52 56.85 16.84 -7.44
CA GLU A 52 57.82 16.42 -8.46
C GLU A 52 58.49 17.62 -9.16
N ILE A 53 57.73 18.67 -9.46
CA ILE A 53 58.28 19.91 -10.04
C ILE A 53 59.21 20.61 -9.04
N GLN A 54 58.83 20.69 -7.76
CA GLN A 54 59.70 21.26 -6.73
C GLN A 54 61.00 20.46 -6.57
N LYS A 55 60.92 19.13 -6.56
CA LYS A 55 62.06 18.23 -6.53
C LYS A 55 63.02 18.51 -7.70
N ARG A 56 62.50 18.57 -8.92
CA ARG A 56 63.29 18.87 -10.13
C ARG A 56 64.03 20.20 -10.03
N ASN A 57 63.36 21.25 -9.54
CA ASN A 57 64.00 22.55 -9.34
C ASN A 57 65.14 22.47 -8.31
N LEU A 58 65.01 21.65 -7.26
CA LEU A 58 66.08 21.44 -6.29
C LEU A 58 67.25 20.65 -6.90
N GLU A 59 66.98 19.66 -7.73
CA GLU A 59 68.00 18.88 -8.46
C GLU A 59 68.86 19.81 -9.35
N GLU A 60 68.24 20.72 -10.09
CA GLU A 60 68.95 21.73 -10.88
C GLU A 60 69.84 22.65 -10.00
N ASN A 61 69.36 23.02 -8.82
CA ASN A 61 70.16 23.80 -7.86
C ASN A 61 71.34 23.00 -7.28
N VAL A 62 71.16 21.70 -7.05
CA VAL A 62 72.24 20.79 -6.62
C VAL A 62 73.33 20.74 -7.69
N GLU A 63 72.96 20.60 -8.96
CA GLU A 63 73.91 20.62 -10.08
C GLU A 63 74.64 21.96 -10.21
N LYS A 64 73.92 23.07 -10.09
CA LYS A 64 74.50 24.42 -10.11
C LYS A 64 75.53 24.60 -8.99
N HIS A 65 75.20 24.24 -7.75
CA HIS A 65 76.14 24.35 -6.63
C HIS A 65 77.32 23.39 -6.76
N ASN A 66 77.12 22.22 -7.35
CA ASN A 66 78.19 21.29 -7.69
C ASN A 66 79.16 21.89 -8.73
N GLY A 67 78.64 22.57 -9.76
CA GLY A 67 79.44 23.31 -10.74
C GLY A 67 80.24 24.46 -10.10
N GLN A 68 79.58 25.26 -9.24
CA GLN A 68 80.23 26.35 -8.50
C GLN A 68 81.35 25.84 -7.59
N ALA A 69 81.15 24.72 -6.90
CA ALA A 69 82.17 24.11 -6.07
C ALA A 69 83.39 23.67 -6.89
N ARG A 70 83.17 23.01 -8.03
CA ARG A 70 84.26 22.59 -8.94
C ARG A 70 85.06 23.78 -9.47
N GLU A 71 84.37 24.86 -9.83
CA GLU A 71 85.03 26.07 -10.33
C GLU A 71 85.84 26.77 -9.23
N ALA A 72 85.29 26.89 -8.03
CA ALA A 72 86.01 27.47 -6.88
C ALA A 72 87.29 26.67 -6.53
N VAL A 73 87.23 25.33 -6.60
CA VAL A 73 88.41 24.47 -6.41
C VAL A 73 89.48 24.73 -7.47
N LYS A 74 89.11 24.86 -8.75
CA LYS A 74 90.07 25.18 -9.83
C LYS A 74 90.77 26.53 -9.60
N GLN A 75 90.06 27.48 -8.99
CA GLN A 75 90.59 28.81 -8.68
C GLN A 75 91.32 28.87 -7.33
N GLY A 76 91.50 27.75 -6.63
CA GLY A 76 92.16 27.69 -5.31
C GLY A 76 91.36 28.35 -4.18
N ARG A 77 90.05 28.59 -4.37
CA ARG A 77 89.16 29.22 -3.39
C ARG A 77 88.38 28.19 -2.59
N GLU A 78 89.07 27.53 -1.66
CA GLU A 78 88.50 26.44 -0.86
C GLU A 78 87.32 26.86 0.03
N ASP A 79 87.32 28.10 0.53
CA ASP A 79 86.24 28.65 1.36
C ASP A 79 84.93 28.76 0.57
N LEU A 80 84.98 29.20 -0.68
CA LEU A 80 83.85 29.26 -1.59
C LEU A 80 83.38 27.86 -2.00
N ALA A 81 84.32 26.94 -2.25
CA ALA A 81 84.00 25.56 -2.56
C ALA A 81 83.23 24.90 -1.41
N ARG A 82 83.69 25.07 -0.16
CA ARG A 82 83.02 24.55 1.04
C ARG A 82 81.59 25.10 1.18
N LYS A 83 81.41 26.42 1.04
CA LYS A 83 80.08 27.06 1.07
C LYS A 83 79.14 26.53 -0.02
N ALA A 84 79.64 26.30 -1.23
CA ALA A 84 78.84 25.74 -2.32
C ALA A 84 78.42 24.29 -2.02
N LEU A 85 79.33 23.48 -1.46
CA LEU A 85 79.02 22.11 -1.04
C LEU A 85 78.04 22.05 0.14
N GLU A 86 78.11 22.98 1.09
CA GLU A 86 77.13 23.09 2.17
C GLU A 86 75.72 23.37 1.62
N LYS A 87 75.58 24.32 0.69
CA LYS A 87 74.30 24.60 0.02
C LYS A 87 73.81 23.38 -0.77
N LYS A 88 74.70 22.70 -1.50
CA LYS A 88 74.38 21.45 -2.20
C LYS A 88 73.81 20.41 -1.22
N LYS A 89 74.48 20.19 -0.09
CA LYS A 89 74.04 19.22 0.93
C LYS A 89 72.66 19.58 1.50
N GLN A 90 72.42 20.85 1.82
CA GLN A 90 71.10 21.31 2.28
C GLN A 90 69.99 21.01 1.26
N LYS A 91 70.26 21.24 -0.04
CA LYS A 91 69.31 20.97 -1.12
C LYS A 91 69.08 19.47 -1.33
N MET A 92 70.12 18.65 -1.17
CA MET A 92 69.98 17.19 -1.22
C MET A 92 69.08 16.65 -0.10
N ASN A 93 69.22 17.16 1.13
CA ASN A 93 68.33 16.77 2.22
C ASN A 93 66.86 17.14 1.90
N GLN A 94 66.62 18.33 1.33
CA GLN A 94 65.27 18.74 0.91
C GLN A 94 64.70 17.84 -0.20
N ILE A 95 65.54 17.32 -1.09
CA ILE A 95 65.12 16.35 -2.13
C ILE A 95 64.69 15.04 -1.49
N GLU A 96 65.46 14.52 -0.53
CA GLU A 96 65.13 13.28 0.19
C GLU A 96 63.78 13.39 0.92
N ASP A 97 63.51 14.52 1.58
CA ASP A 97 62.21 14.79 2.22
C ASP A 97 61.05 14.81 1.20
N LEU A 98 61.27 15.39 0.01
CA LEU A 98 60.25 15.41 -1.06
C LEU A 98 60.04 14.04 -1.68
N GLU A 99 61.08 13.22 -1.81
CA GLU A 99 60.97 11.84 -2.30
C GLU A 99 60.08 11.00 -1.38
N GLY A 100 60.26 11.12 -0.07
CA GLY A 100 59.38 10.47 0.90
C GLY A 100 57.91 10.88 0.76
N GLN A 101 57.65 12.19 0.62
CA GLN A 101 56.29 12.70 0.41
C GLN A 101 55.68 12.23 -0.91
N ILE A 102 56.44 12.26 -2.02
CA ILE A 102 55.98 11.78 -3.32
C ILE A 102 55.64 10.29 -3.26
N ALA A 103 56.47 9.47 -2.61
CA ALA A 103 56.22 8.04 -2.44
C ALA A 103 54.95 7.78 -1.61
N GLN A 104 54.72 8.54 -0.54
CA GLN A 104 53.49 8.43 0.26
C GLN A 104 52.23 8.80 -0.56
N LEU A 105 52.30 9.87 -1.35
CA LEU A 105 51.20 10.26 -2.24
C LEU A 105 50.96 9.22 -3.33
N GLN A 106 52.02 8.63 -3.89
CA GLN A 106 51.92 7.54 -4.86
C GLN A 106 51.19 6.33 -4.26
N ASN A 107 51.60 5.85 -3.08
CA ASN A 107 50.94 4.72 -2.41
C ASN A 107 49.46 5.02 -2.11
N THR A 108 49.16 6.25 -1.70
CA THR A 108 47.78 6.69 -1.44
C THR A 108 46.97 6.72 -2.74
N GLN A 109 47.57 7.18 -3.84
CA GLN A 109 46.95 7.21 -5.16
C GLN A 109 46.60 5.81 -5.64
N ASP A 110 47.55 4.88 -5.55
CA ASP A 110 47.36 3.50 -6.00
C ASP A 110 46.24 2.81 -5.20
N ASN A 111 46.20 3.03 -3.88
CA ASN A 111 45.13 2.52 -3.03
C ASN A 111 43.74 3.09 -3.40
N LEU A 112 43.67 4.39 -3.72
CA LEU A 112 42.42 5.01 -4.15
C LEU A 112 41.97 4.50 -5.53
N VAL A 113 42.90 4.23 -6.44
CA VAL A 113 42.59 3.64 -7.75
C VAL A 113 41.98 2.24 -7.58
N GLU A 114 42.57 1.39 -6.74
CA GLU A 114 42.04 0.05 -6.44
C GLU A 114 40.62 0.11 -5.82
N LYS A 115 40.42 1.03 -4.85
CA LYS A 115 39.10 1.27 -4.25
C LYS A 115 38.09 1.78 -5.26
N LYS A 116 38.51 2.66 -6.18
CA LYS A 116 37.68 3.19 -7.27
C LYS A 116 37.23 2.07 -8.21
N ASP A 117 38.13 1.16 -8.59
CA ASP A 117 37.80 0.00 -9.44
C ASP A 117 36.82 -0.95 -8.72
N THR A 118 37.06 -1.21 -7.44
CA THR A 118 36.14 -2.02 -6.61
C THR A 118 34.75 -1.39 -6.52
N LEU A 119 34.68 -0.07 -6.30
CA LEU A 119 33.42 0.66 -6.23
C LEU A 119 32.69 0.64 -7.59
N GLN A 120 33.42 0.81 -8.69
CA GLN A 120 32.85 0.74 -10.04
C GLN A 120 32.22 -0.63 -10.31
N ASN A 121 32.92 -1.74 -10.01
CA ASN A 121 32.37 -3.08 -10.17
C ASN A 121 31.10 -3.28 -9.33
N ARG A 122 31.12 -2.80 -8.08
CA ARG A 122 29.95 -2.89 -7.18
C ARG A 122 28.75 -2.09 -7.69
N ILE A 123 28.99 -0.95 -8.33
CA ILE A 123 27.94 -0.14 -8.96
C ILE A 123 27.33 -0.87 -10.15
N GLU A 124 28.14 -1.54 -10.96
CA GLU A 124 27.67 -2.35 -12.09
C GLU A 124 26.83 -3.55 -11.62
N GLU A 125 27.30 -4.28 -10.60
CA GLU A 125 26.52 -5.35 -9.96
C GLU A 125 25.19 -4.83 -9.41
N PHE A 126 25.22 -3.68 -8.73
CA PHE A 126 24.02 -3.07 -8.18
C PHE A 126 23.04 -2.66 -9.28
N ARG A 127 23.51 -2.11 -10.40
CA ARG A 127 22.67 -1.77 -11.56
C ARG A 127 21.90 -2.99 -12.05
N THR A 128 22.58 -4.10 -12.28
CA THR A 128 21.91 -5.34 -12.73
C THR A 128 20.90 -5.84 -11.71
N LYS A 129 21.24 -5.78 -10.41
CA LYS A 129 20.32 -6.17 -9.35
C LYS A 129 19.09 -5.26 -9.30
N LYS A 130 19.28 -3.95 -9.45
CA LYS A 130 18.19 -2.96 -9.49
C LYS A 130 17.21 -3.28 -10.62
N GLU A 131 17.70 -3.45 -11.85
CA GLU A 131 16.84 -3.75 -13.00
C GLU A 131 16.08 -5.07 -12.80
N SER A 132 16.74 -6.11 -12.27
CA SER A 132 16.08 -7.38 -11.95
C SER A 132 15.02 -7.24 -10.86
N MET A 133 15.25 -6.41 -9.84
CA MET A 133 14.29 -6.18 -8.75
C MET A 133 13.10 -5.37 -9.25
N LYS A 134 13.33 -4.36 -10.07
CA LYS A 134 12.28 -3.56 -10.70
C LYS A 134 11.34 -4.41 -11.55
N ALA A 135 11.90 -5.24 -12.45
CA ALA A 135 11.11 -6.16 -13.26
C ALA A 135 10.29 -7.16 -12.42
N ARG A 136 10.87 -7.67 -11.31
CA ARG A 136 10.15 -8.57 -10.40
C ARG A 136 9.03 -7.86 -9.65
N TYR A 137 9.26 -6.62 -9.24
CA TYR A 137 8.26 -5.81 -8.56
C TYR A 137 7.09 -5.50 -9.49
N GLU A 138 7.35 -5.03 -10.72
CA GLU A 138 6.32 -4.77 -11.74
C GLU A 138 5.52 -6.04 -12.07
N ALA A 139 6.18 -7.20 -12.17
CA ALA A 139 5.49 -8.48 -12.38
C ALA A 139 4.62 -8.90 -11.19
N ALA A 140 5.11 -8.69 -9.96
CA ALA A 140 4.35 -9.00 -8.75
C ALA A 140 3.13 -8.07 -8.59
N GLU A 141 3.29 -6.78 -8.88
CA GLU A 141 2.21 -5.79 -8.90
C GLU A 141 1.14 -6.16 -9.94
N ALA A 142 1.54 -6.50 -11.16
CA ALA A 142 0.62 -6.96 -12.20
C ALA A 142 -0.14 -8.23 -11.78
N ASN A 143 0.56 -9.21 -11.17
CA ASN A 143 -0.08 -10.42 -10.66
C ASN A 143 -1.06 -10.14 -9.51
N SER A 144 -0.74 -9.20 -8.61
CA SER A 144 -1.66 -8.77 -7.54
C SER A 144 -2.94 -8.20 -8.13
N ARG A 145 -2.81 -7.24 -9.07
CA ARG A 145 -3.97 -6.64 -9.76
C ARG A 145 -4.84 -7.67 -10.46
N VAL A 146 -4.24 -8.65 -11.15
CA VAL A 146 -5.00 -9.73 -11.79
C VAL A 146 -5.70 -10.61 -10.74
N SER A 147 -5.05 -10.92 -9.63
CA SER A 147 -5.62 -11.74 -8.56
C SER A 147 -6.77 -11.03 -7.85
N GLU A 148 -6.63 -9.73 -7.57
CA GLU A 148 -7.70 -8.85 -7.04
C GLU A 148 -8.90 -8.83 -7.98
N ALA A 149 -8.68 -8.62 -9.28
CA ALA A 149 -9.74 -8.66 -10.29
C ALA A 149 -10.43 -10.03 -10.41
N MET A 150 -9.69 -11.14 -10.25
CA MET A 150 -10.26 -12.49 -10.31
C MET A 150 -11.03 -12.88 -9.05
N THR A 151 -10.55 -12.47 -7.88
CA THR A 151 -11.18 -12.79 -6.59
C THR A 151 -12.34 -11.86 -6.25
N GLY A 152 -12.48 -10.76 -7.01
CA GLY A 152 -13.45 -9.71 -6.74
C GLY A 152 -13.17 -8.95 -5.45
N VAL A 153 -11.97 -9.09 -4.90
CA VAL A 153 -11.49 -8.31 -3.77
C VAL A 153 -10.84 -7.07 -4.35
N GLY A 154 -11.63 -6.02 -4.51
CA GLY A 154 -11.21 -4.72 -5.00
C GLY A 154 -12.40 -3.76 -5.11
N ASP A 155 -12.15 -2.46 -4.99
CA ASP A 155 -13.18 -1.41 -4.96
C ASP A 155 -14.18 -1.53 -6.14
N GLU A 156 -13.69 -1.95 -7.31
CA GLU A 156 -14.51 -2.12 -8.52
C GLU A 156 -15.59 -3.22 -8.39
N MET A 157 -15.32 -4.30 -7.65
CA MET A 157 -16.32 -5.36 -7.45
C MET A 157 -17.33 -5.03 -6.36
N GLU A 158 -16.97 -4.19 -5.39
CA GLU A 158 -17.92 -3.64 -4.43
C GLU A 158 -19.01 -2.84 -5.16
N ASP A 159 -18.62 -2.04 -6.15
CA ASP A 159 -19.54 -1.24 -6.95
C ASP A 159 -20.39 -2.07 -7.91
N VAL A 160 -19.82 -3.12 -8.53
CA VAL A 160 -20.58 -4.06 -9.36
C VAL A 160 -21.58 -4.86 -8.51
N SER A 161 -21.18 -5.36 -7.34
CA SER A 161 -22.05 -6.11 -6.45
C SER A 161 -23.22 -5.26 -5.97
N ARG A 162 -22.96 -4.02 -5.54
CA ARG A 162 -24.03 -3.05 -5.21
C ARG A 162 -24.97 -2.79 -6.39
N SER A 163 -24.44 -2.73 -7.61
CA SER A 163 -25.26 -2.51 -8.80
C SER A 163 -26.16 -3.70 -9.13
N ILE A 164 -25.66 -4.93 -8.92
CA ILE A 164 -26.43 -6.17 -9.07
C ILE A 164 -27.55 -6.25 -8.03
N GLU A 165 -27.24 -6.01 -6.75
CA GLU A 165 -28.21 -6.05 -5.65
C GLU A 165 -29.37 -5.05 -5.88
N ASN A 166 -29.08 -3.83 -6.36
CA ASN A 166 -30.10 -2.86 -6.76
C ASN A 166 -30.97 -3.32 -7.94
N ALA A 167 -30.38 -4.05 -8.90
CA ALA A 167 -31.10 -4.57 -10.05
C ALA A 167 -32.01 -5.74 -9.65
N GLU A 168 -31.55 -6.61 -8.75
CA GLU A 168 -32.34 -7.70 -8.17
C GLU A 168 -33.55 -7.13 -7.43
N GLN A 169 -33.34 -6.17 -6.52
CA GLN A 169 -34.42 -5.55 -5.74
C GLN A 169 -35.51 -4.90 -6.62
N ARG A 170 -35.12 -4.23 -7.71
CA ARG A 170 -36.09 -3.67 -8.69
C ARG A 170 -36.86 -4.74 -9.45
N THR A 171 -36.22 -5.88 -9.71
CA THR A 171 -36.85 -6.99 -10.42
C THR A 171 -37.89 -7.65 -9.52
N GLU A 172 -37.53 -7.92 -8.26
CA GLU A 172 -38.47 -8.43 -7.26
C GLU A 172 -39.67 -7.50 -7.06
N GLU A 173 -39.45 -6.17 -7.01
CA GLU A 173 -40.55 -5.20 -6.94
C GLU A 173 -41.47 -5.26 -8.16
N MET A 174 -40.90 -5.41 -9.37
CA MET A 174 -41.68 -5.58 -10.60
C MET A 174 -42.47 -6.89 -10.62
N GLU A 175 -41.87 -7.99 -10.17
CA GLU A 175 -42.51 -9.31 -10.07
C GLU A 175 -43.65 -9.29 -9.05
N ALA A 176 -43.42 -8.78 -7.84
CA ALA A 176 -44.46 -8.62 -6.83
C ALA A 176 -45.62 -7.74 -7.31
N ARG A 177 -45.32 -6.68 -8.08
CA ARG A 177 -46.35 -5.84 -8.70
C ARG A 177 -47.14 -6.59 -9.77
N ALA A 178 -46.48 -7.44 -10.57
CA ALA A 178 -47.15 -8.27 -11.56
C ALA A 178 -48.05 -9.31 -10.91
N GLU A 179 -47.57 -10.02 -9.89
CA GLU A 179 -48.37 -10.99 -9.11
C GLU A 179 -49.58 -10.33 -8.45
N ALA A 180 -49.40 -9.15 -7.84
CA ALA A 180 -50.52 -8.40 -7.27
C ALA A 180 -51.55 -8.01 -8.34
N MET A 181 -51.12 -7.68 -9.56
CA MET A 181 -52.02 -7.36 -10.68
C MET A 181 -52.75 -8.60 -11.20
N ASP A 182 -52.09 -9.75 -11.27
CA ASP A 182 -52.71 -11.02 -11.63
C ASP A 182 -53.75 -11.45 -10.57
N GLU A 183 -53.44 -11.29 -9.28
CA GLU A 183 -54.39 -11.55 -8.18
C GLU A 183 -55.60 -10.59 -8.24
N LEU A 184 -55.37 -9.30 -8.52
CA LEU A 184 -56.44 -8.32 -8.75
C LEU A 184 -57.32 -8.70 -9.95
N HIS A 185 -56.74 -9.26 -11.01
CA HIS A 185 -57.48 -9.75 -12.17
C HIS A 185 -58.31 -10.99 -11.84
N ASP A 186 -57.71 -11.98 -11.15
CA ASP A 186 -58.37 -13.23 -10.77
C ASP A 186 -59.49 -13.05 -9.73
N THR A 187 -59.33 -12.07 -8.84
CA THR A 187 -60.38 -11.67 -7.86
C THR A 187 -61.47 -10.78 -8.47
N GLY A 188 -61.32 -10.34 -9.72
CA GLY A 188 -62.26 -9.45 -10.42
C GLY A 188 -62.18 -7.98 -9.99
N ALA A 189 -61.33 -7.65 -9.01
CA ALA A 189 -61.15 -6.30 -8.50
C ALA A 189 -60.44 -5.35 -9.49
N PHE A 190 -59.64 -5.90 -10.42
CA PHE A 190 -59.02 -5.13 -11.50
C PHE A 190 -60.07 -4.57 -12.49
N ASP A 191 -61.02 -5.40 -12.91
CA ASP A 191 -62.13 -5.00 -13.79
C ASP A 191 -63.06 -4.00 -13.07
N ASP A 192 -63.22 -4.15 -11.75
CA ASP A 192 -63.99 -3.24 -10.90
C ASP A 192 -63.33 -1.86 -10.74
N ALA A 193 -62.00 -1.80 -10.68
CA ALA A 193 -61.23 -0.55 -10.60
C ALA A 193 -61.16 0.22 -11.93
N LEU A 194 -61.31 -0.48 -13.07
CA LEU A 194 -61.34 0.12 -14.41
C LEU A 194 -62.75 0.47 -14.90
N SER A 195 -63.77 0.09 -14.13
CA SER A 195 -65.18 0.37 -14.40
C SER A 195 -65.54 1.79 -13.97
N ASP A 196 -66.15 2.58 -14.87
CA ASP A 196 -66.75 3.90 -14.56
C ASP A 196 -68.05 3.79 -13.72
N LYS A 197 -68.27 2.66 -13.03
CA LYS A 197 -69.48 2.43 -12.20
C LYS A 197 -69.24 2.90 -10.78
N ASP A 198 -70.12 3.79 -10.29
CA ASP A 198 -70.08 4.25 -8.90
C ASP A 198 -70.60 3.17 -7.94
N GLN A 199 -70.23 3.25 -6.66
CA GLN A 199 -70.64 2.28 -5.63
C GLN A 199 -72.16 2.06 -5.55
N LEU A 200 -72.95 3.08 -5.91
CA LEU A 200 -74.42 3.01 -5.98
C LEU A 200 -74.92 2.15 -7.15
N ASP A 201 -74.24 2.15 -8.30
CA ASP A 201 -74.63 1.37 -9.47
C ASP A 201 -74.41 -0.14 -9.23
N ARG A 202 -73.37 -0.49 -8.45
CA ARG A 202 -73.09 -1.86 -8.01
C ARG A 202 -74.17 -2.40 -7.08
N GLU A 203 -74.54 -1.64 -6.06
CA GLU A 203 -75.57 -2.02 -5.09
C GLU A 203 -76.95 -2.21 -5.75
N LEU A 204 -77.25 -1.41 -6.79
CA LEU A 204 -78.48 -1.52 -7.59
C LEU A 204 -78.51 -2.76 -8.50
N GLU A 205 -77.38 -3.17 -9.06
CA GLU A 205 -77.27 -4.34 -9.95
C GLU A 205 -77.30 -5.65 -9.14
N GLU A 206 -76.68 -5.67 -7.96
CA GLU A 206 -76.75 -6.76 -6.99
C GLU A 206 -78.16 -6.90 -6.39
N MET A 207 -78.86 -5.79 -6.11
CA MET A 207 -80.29 -5.83 -5.75
C MET A 207 -81.19 -6.31 -6.89
N ARG A 208 -80.87 -6.00 -8.16
CA ARG A 208 -81.65 -6.49 -9.31
C ARG A 208 -81.48 -7.98 -9.51
N THR A 209 -80.25 -8.49 -9.43
CA THR A 209 -79.97 -9.93 -9.55
C THR A 209 -80.48 -10.70 -8.33
N GLY A 210 -80.29 -10.19 -7.11
CA GLY A 210 -80.89 -10.75 -5.89
C GLY A 210 -82.43 -10.74 -5.93
N GLY A 211 -83.03 -9.64 -6.39
CA GLY A 211 -84.49 -9.52 -6.56
C GLY A 211 -85.06 -10.40 -7.67
N GLU A 212 -84.31 -10.65 -8.75
CA GLU A 212 -84.70 -11.62 -9.79
C GLU A 212 -84.63 -13.06 -9.24
N VAL A 213 -83.59 -13.41 -8.48
CA VAL A 213 -83.44 -14.73 -7.85
C VAL A 213 -84.49 -14.97 -6.77
N ASP A 214 -84.76 -13.99 -5.91
CA ASP A 214 -85.82 -14.08 -4.89
C ASP A 214 -87.21 -14.14 -5.54
N SER A 215 -87.45 -13.39 -6.62
CA SER A 215 -88.69 -13.50 -7.39
C SER A 215 -88.83 -14.88 -8.04
N GLU A 216 -87.74 -15.48 -8.53
CA GLU A 216 -87.74 -16.83 -9.12
C GLU A 216 -87.91 -17.91 -8.05
N LEU A 217 -87.34 -17.71 -6.85
CA LEU A 217 -87.51 -18.55 -5.66
C LEU A 217 -88.94 -18.47 -5.10
N ASP A 218 -89.54 -17.29 -5.07
CA ASP A 218 -90.93 -17.08 -4.66
C ASP A 218 -91.91 -17.67 -5.68
N THR A 219 -91.57 -17.60 -6.97
CA THR A 219 -92.34 -18.30 -8.03
C THR A 219 -92.22 -19.83 -7.87
N LEU A 220 -91.03 -20.34 -7.51
CA LEU A 220 -90.80 -21.76 -7.18
C LEU A 220 -91.51 -22.20 -5.90
N LYS A 221 -91.55 -21.36 -4.86
CA LYS A 221 -92.30 -21.62 -3.61
C LYS A 221 -93.81 -21.57 -3.84
N ALA A 222 -94.29 -20.67 -4.69
CA ALA A 222 -95.69 -20.59 -5.10
C ALA A 222 -96.12 -21.78 -5.97
N GLU A 223 -95.24 -22.29 -6.85
CA GLU A 223 -95.46 -23.55 -7.57
C GLU A 223 -95.47 -24.78 -6.66
N MET A 224 -94.74 -24.73 -5.52
CA MET A 224 -94.68 -25.85 -4.56
C MET A 224 -95.71 -25.79 -3.41
N GLY A 225 -96.56 -24.77 -3.35
CA GLY A 225 -97.79 -24.77 -2.54
C GLY A 225 -97.56 -24.96 -1.03
N MET A 226 -96.72 -24.14 -0.42
CA MET A 226 -96.47 -24.15 1.03
C MET A 226 -96.62 -22.75 1.62
N GLU A 227 -97.81 -22.46 2.15
CA GLU A 227 -98.04 -21.42 3.17
C GLU A 227 -98.46 -22.14 4.46
N ASP A 228 -97.75 -21.88 5.58
CA ASP A 228 -98.36 -21.29 6.78
C ASP A 228 -97.36 -21.12 7.95
N GLU A 229 -97.50 -19.96 8.59
CA GLU A 229 -97.55 -19.63 10.03
C GLU A 229 -96.64 -20.25 11.15
N PRO A 230 -96.48 -19.53 12.29
CA PRO A 230 -95.49 -19.76 13.35
C PRO A 230 -96.03 -20.48 14.61
N GLU A 231 -95.16 -21.15 15.39
CA GLU A 231 -95.06 -21.14 16.87
C GLU A 231 -93.91 -22.08 17.34
N VAL A 232 -92.85 -21.60 18.03
CA VAL A 232 -92.52 -21.63 19.49
C VAL A 232 -92.29 -23.02 20.15
N GLU A 233 -91.22 -23.03 20.97
CA GLU A 233 -90.87 -23.89 22.14
C GLU A 233 -89.87 -25.06 21.93
N ALA A 234 -88.68 -24.94 22.55
CA ALA A 234 -88.44 -25.52 23.88
C ALA A 234 -86.99 -25.25 24.38
N GLU A 235 -86.91 -24.79 25.63
CA GLU A 235 -85.74 -24.60 26.49
C GLU A 235 -84.98 -25.92 26.73
N THR A 236 -83.68 -25.95 27.03
CA THR A 236 -83.02 -25.89 28.37
C THR A 236 -81.56 -26.40 28.10
N GLN A 237 -80.46 -26.11 28.79
CA GLN A 237 -80.17 -25.81 30.20
C GLN A 237 -78.65 -25.48 30.31
N SER A 238 -78.28 -24.65 31.31
CA SER A 238 -77.12 -24.73 32.23
C SER A 238 -75.71 -25.13 31.73
N GLU A 239 -74.58 -24.59 32.19
CA GLU A 239 -74.23 -23.68 33.30
C GLU A 239 -72.67 -23.54 33.28
N SER A 240 -72.15 -22.48 33.93
CA SER A 240 -70.86 -22.40 34.68
C SER A 240 -69.52 -22.59 33.91
N ASP A 241 -68.43 -21.81 34.07
CA ASP A 241 -67.96 -20.75 34.99
C ASP A 241 -66.87 -19.96 34.19
N GLU A 242 -66.80 -18.62 34.17
CA GLU A 242 -66.14 -17.72 35.15
C GLU A 242 -64.75 -18.21 35.64
N GLU A 243 -63.69 -17.43 35.76
CA GLU A 243 -63.35 -16.03 35.46
C GLU A 243 -61.82 -15.90 35.65
N ASP A 244 -61.26 -14.82 35.09
CA ASP A 244 -60.03 -14.07 35.41
C ASP A 244 -58.95 -14.61 36.38
N ILE A 245 -57.70 -14.19 36.12
CA ILE A 245 -56.92 -13.33 37.05
C ILE A 245 -55.64 -12.86 36.32
N ASP A 246 -55.50 -11.54 36.28
CA ASP A 246 -54.27 -10.78 36.00
C ASP A 246 -53.43 -10.62 37.29
N LEU A 247 -52.15 -10.29 37.11
CA LEU A 247 -51.17 -9.70 38.06
C LEU A 247 -50.00 -10.58 38.54
N ALA A 248 -48.86 -10.28 37.93
CA ALA A 248 -47.62 -9.78 38.55
C ALA A 248 -46.70 -10.69 39.41
N ASP A 249 -45.42 -10.60 39.00
CA ASP A 249 -44.17 -10.58 39.78
C ASP A 249 -43.60 -11.88 40.37
N LEU A 250 -42.40 -12.26 39.91
CA LEU A 250 -41.20 -12.41 40.76
C LEU A 250 -39.95 -12.90 39.98
N GLU A 251 -38.94 -12.05 40.10
CA GLU A 251 -37.48 -12.17 40.06
C GLU A 251 -36.75 -13.54 40.12
N ALA A 252 -35.49 -13.46 39.65
CA ALA A 252 -34.28 -14.18 40.08
C ALA A 252 -34.10 -15.64 39.60
N GLU A 253 -32.92 -16.14 39.21
CA GLU A 253 -31.54 -15.68 39.25
C GLU A 253 -30.66 -16.62 38.37
N VAL A 254 -29.62 -16.06 37.74
CA VAL A 254 -28.19 -16.49 37.72
C VAL A 254 -27.77 -17.83 37.08
N ALA A 255 -26.89 -17.72 36.07
CA ALA A 255 -25.44 -18.04 36.13
C ALA A 255 -24.82 -17.85 34.72
N ALA A 256 -24.07 -16.76 34.47
CA ALA A 256 -22.63 -16.57 34.71
C ALA A 256 -21.79 -17.01 33.49
N ASP A 257 -21.22 -16.07 32.71
CA ASP A 257 -19.88 -15.44 32.87
C ASP A 257 -18.86 -16.25 32.02
N GLU A 258 -17.95 -15.71 31.21
CA GLU A 258 -16.94 -14.71 31.53
C GLU A 258 -16.48 -13.91 30.30
N THR A 259 -16.25 -12.63 30.54
CA THR A 259 -15.43 -11.71 29.74
C THR A 259 -13.93 -11.90 30.04
N GLU A 260 -13.06 -11.81 29.04
CA GLU A 260 -11.67 -11.37 29.28
C GLU A 260 -11.20 -10.41 28.19
N THR A 261 -11.18 -9.12 28.55
CA THR A 261 -10.21 -8.14 28.07
C THR A 261 -9.11 -8.04 29.12
N GLU A 262 -7.87 -8.40 28.79
CA GLU A 262 -6.70 -7.92 29.51
C GLU A 262 -5.65 -7.36 28.54
N THR A 263 -5.40 -6.07 28.73
CA THR A 263 -4.17 -5.35 28.40
C THR A 263 -3.01 -5.86 29.25
N GLU A 264 -1.82 -6.07 28.67
CA GLU A 264 -0.57 -5.94 29.45
C GLU A 264 0.62 -5.47 28.59
N GLN A 265 1.10 -4.27 28.93
CA GLN A 265 2.45 -3.78 28.68
C GLN A 265 3.33 -4.14 29.89
N ALA A 266 4.55 -4.66 29.65
CA ALA A 266 5.78 -4.46 30.46
C ALA A 266 6.82 -5.52 30.03
N THR A 267 8.00 -5.16 29.48
CA THR A 267 9.32 -5.12 30.18
C THR A 267 9.63 -6.42 30.96
N GLU A 268 10.72 -7.16 30.77
CA GLU A 268 12.13 -6.75 30.75
C GLU A 268 13.05 -7.97 30.50
N GLU A 269 14.29 -7.69 30.08
CA GLU A 269 15.53 -8.42 30.44
C GLU A 269 15.81 -9.84 29.87
N ASN A 270 16.79 -9.96 28.96
CA ASN A 270 18.23 -10.16 29.26
C ASN A 270 18.59 -11.64 29.48
N ASN A 271 19.28 -12.27 28.52
CA ASN A 271 20.40 -13.15 28.89
C ASN A 271 21.39 -13.43 27.74
N SER A 272 22.64 -13.05 28.02
CA SER A 272 23.92 -13.65 27.61
C SER A 272 24.37 -13.63 26.14
#